data_AF-A0AAJ0G333-F1
#
_entry.id   AF-A0AAJ0G333-F1
#
_cell.length_a   1.000
_cell.length_b   1.000
_cell.length_c   1.000
_cell.angle_alpha   90.00
_cell.angle_beta   90.00
_cell.angle_gamma   90.00
#
_symmetry.space_group_name_H-M   'P 1'
#
loop_
_entity.id
_entity.type
_entity.pdbx_description
1 polymer ?
#
loop_
_entity_poly.entity_id
_entity_poly.type
_entity_poly.pdbx_seq_one_letter_code
_entity_poly.pdbx_strand_id
1 'polypeptide(L)'
;MIHGLPLATMDEWKRVRLDGPYGKDHRLQNFETVLLTAKGMGIVGVLPFALHLAKRRRRDDDVRRKEARLRDSNDPVFGDLSRRVDLIWWLEDNDQEVWVSKQLKRLQVLDNKVCLPYRVLYVPDEHSSKSQQRLLVVWCVYPDLRHDKKMPFEANEYWKIRYNFNLQSFSRELRQEARYPGDTVLLCENHASFVLTTNTNFDD
;
A
#
# COMPACT_ATOMS: atom_id res chain seq x y z
N MET A 1 29.19 -3.19 -30.72
CA MET A 1 29.10 -3.86 -29.40
C MET A 1 29.18 -2.74 -28.35
N ILE A 2 28.05 -2.33 -27.74
CA ILE A 2 28.04 -1.24 -26.77
C ILE A 2 28.00 -1.87 -25.38
N HIS A 3 29.13 -1.86 -24.68
CA HIS A 3 29.19 -2.24 -23.27
C HIS A 3 28.53 -1.11 -22.45
N GLY A 4 27.30 -1.34 -22.00
CA GLY A 4 26.61 -0.45 -21.07
C GLY A 4 27.25 -0.57 -19.70
N LEU A 5 27.90 0.51 -19.23
CA LEU A 5 28.32 0.62 -17.84
C LEU A 5 27.09 0.51 -16.92
N PRO A 6 27.20 -0.16 -15.76
CA PRO A 6 26.10 -0.24 -14.80
C PRO A 6 25.61 1.15 -14.40
N LEU A 7 24.29 1.31 -14.24
CA LEU A 7 23.64 2.56 -13.80
C LEU A 7 24.29 3.16 -12.53
N ALA A 8 24.84 2.31 -11.66
CA ALA A 8 25.54 2.72 -10.44
C ALA A 8 26.84 3.50 -10.67
N THR A 9 27.37 3.54 -11.89
CA THR A 9 28.64 4.21 -12.26
C THR A 9 28.45 5.42 -13.19
N MET A 10 27.22 5.94 -13.28
CA MET A 10 26.90 7.07 -14.15
C MET A 10 27.14 8.42 -13.46
N ASP A 11 28.05 9.23 -14.00
CA ASP A 11 28.20 10.66 -13.66
C ASP A 11 26.95 11.48 -14.04
N GLU A 12 26.75 12.57 -13.31
CA GLU A 12 25.55 13.44 -13.28
C GLU A 12 25.07 14.01 -14.63
N TRP A 13 25.83 13.83 -15.73
CA TRP A 13 25.58 14.49 -17.02
C TRP A 13 25.33 13.54 -18.20
N LYS A 14 25.14 12.24 -17.97
CA LYS A 14 24.80 11.30 -19.07
C LYS A 14 23.31 11.30 -19.35
N ARG A 15 22.96 11.54 -20.63
CA ARG A 15 21.58 11.43 -21.15
C ARG A 15 21.11 9.98 -21.09
N VAL A 16 20.11 9.71 -20.25
CA VAL A 16 19.39 8.43 -20.20
C VAL A 16 18.23 8.50 -21.20
N ARG A 17 18.13 7.51 -22.10
CA ARG A 17 16.95 7.32 -22.95
C ARG A 17 16.04 6.34 -22.22
N LEU A 18 14.85 6.82 -21.86
CA LEU A 18 13.80 6.00 -21.28
C LEU A 18 12.89 5.53 -22.41
N ASP A 19 12.55 4.26 -22.38
CA ASP A 19 11.58 3.66 -23.28
C ASP A 19 10.58 2.85 -22.45
N GLY A 20 9.30 2.94 -22.79
CA GLY A 20 8.18 2.45 -21.99
C GLY A 20 7.10 3.51 -21.72
N PRO A 21 6.09 3.19 -20.90
CA PRO A 21 6.01 2.03 -19.99
C PRO A 21 5.59 0.72 -20.67
N TYR A 22 6.12 -0.40 -20.17
CA TYR A 22 5.80 -1.77 -20.62
C TYR A 22 4.83 -2.52 -19.69
N GLY A 23 4.47 -1.91 -18.54
CA GLY A 23 3.58 -2.50 -17.56
C GLY A 23 2.12 -2.55 -18.02
N LYS A 24 1.33 -3.43 -17.41
CA LYS A 24 -0.12 -3.50 -17.60
C LYS A 24 -0.83 -2.68 -16.53
N ASP A 25 -1.91 -2.01 -16.90
CA ASP A 25 -2.82 -1.41 -15.93
C ASP A 25 -3.72 -2.51 -15.34
N HIS A 26 -3.52 -2.79 -14.05
CA HIS A 26 -4.29 -3.79 -13.32
C HIS A 26 -5.62 -3.27 -12.78
N ARG A 27 -5.93 -1.97 -12.95
CA ARG A 27 -7.18 -1.31 -12.51
C ARG A 27 -7.57 -1.67 -11.07
N LEU A 28 -6.60 -1.63 -10.17
CA LEU A 28 -6.75 -2.05 -8.78
C LEU A 28 -7.86 -1.30 -8.04
N GLN A 29 -8.18 -0.08 -8.47
CA GLN A 29 -9.28 0.74 -7.95
C GLN A 29 -10.66 0.10 -8.10
N ASN A 30 -10.81 -0.91 -8.96
CA ASN A 30 -12.08 -1.61 -9.18
C ASN A 30 -12.32 -2.76 -8.18
N PHE A 31 -11.35 -3.05 -7.30
CA PHE A 31 -11.46 -4.11 -6.31
C PHE A 31 -11.64 -3.50 -4.93
N GLU A 32 -12.51 -4.09 -4.11
CA GLU A 32 -12.74 -3.64 -2.73
C GLU A 32 -11.51 -3.88 -1.85
N THR A 33 -10.87 -5.04 -2.05
CA THR A 33 -9.67 -5.43 -1.33
C THR A 33 -8.52 -5.69 -2.30
N VAL A 34 -7.36 -5.07 -2.04
CA VAL A 34 -6.15 -5.24 -2.85
C VAL A 34 -5.05 -5.81 -1.98
N LEU A 35 -4.60 -7.02 -2.29
CA LEU A 35 -3.46 -7.67 -1.63
C LEU A 35 -2.22 -7.52 -2.51
N LEU A 36 -1.22 -6.80 -2.02
CA LEU A 36 0.04 -6.53 -2.69
C LEU A 36 1.14 -7.33 -1.99
N THR A 37 1.71 -8.31 -2.68
CA THR A 37 2.77 -9.16 -2.13
C THR A 37 4.05 -8.99 -2.94
N ALA A 38 5.20 -8.97 -2.27
CA ALA A 38 6.48 -8.95 -2.95
C ALA A 38 7.58 -9.61 -2.12
N LYS A 39 8.58 -10.17 -2.80
CA LYS A 39 9.82 -10.63 -2.18
C LYS A 39 11.01 -9.85 -2.72
N GLY A 40 11.97 -9.54 -1.84
CA GLY A 40 13.20 -8.85 -2.19
C GLY A 40 12.97 -7.55 -2.96
N MET A 41 13.63 -7.41 -4.11
CA MET A 41 13.48 -6.26 -5.02
C MET A 41 12.09 -6.13 -5.67
N GLY A 42 11.25 -7.18 -5.63
CA GLY A 42 9.90 -7.16 -6.21
C GLY A 42 9.00 -6.05 -5.64
N ILE A 43 9.33 -5.50 -4.48
CA ILE A 43 8.63 -4.37 -3.86
C ILE A 43 8.57 -3.14 -4.76
N VAL A 44 9.57 -2.95 -5.63
CA VAL A 44 9.64 -1.82 -6.56
C VAL A 44 8.49 -1.87 -7.58
N GLY A 45 7.99 -3.07 -7.91
CA GLY A 45 6.85 -3.24 -8.80
C GLY A 45 5.51 -2.97 -8.12
N VAL A 46 5.35 -3.34 -6.84
CA VAL A 46 4.04 -3.29 -6.16
C VAL A 46 3.82 -2.02 -5.32
N LEU A 47 4.88 -1.45 -4.72
CA LEU A 47 4.78 -0.27 -3.86
C LEU A 47 4.22 0.98 -4.56
N PRO A 48 4.52 1.26 -5.85
CA PRO A 48 3.91 2.37 -6.56
C PRO A 48 2.38 2.29 -6.61
N PHE A 49 1.81 1.09 -6.68
CA PHE A 49 0.36 0.87 -6.66
C PHE A 49 -0.23 1.22 -5.29
N ALA A 50 0.39 0.78 -4.19
CA ALA A 50 -0.04 1.15 -2.84
C ALA A 50 -0.04 2.68 -2.64
N LEU A 51 1.04 3.35 -3.07
CA LEU A 51 1.15 4.80 -3.05
C LEU A 51 0.08 5.49 -3.92
N HIS A 52 -0.24 4.92 -5.07
CA HIS A 52 -1.27 5.46 -5.96
C HIS A 52 -2.66 5.40 -5.30
N LEU A 53 -3.06 4.23 -4.79
CA LEU A 53 -4.34 4.04 -4.11
C LEU A 53 -4.46 4.94 -2.87
N ALA A 54 -3.41 5.04 -2.06
CA ALA A 54 -3.40 5.90 -0.88
C ALA A 54 -3.55 7.40 -1.24
N LYS A 55 -2.87 7.86 -2.29
CA LYS A 55 -2.99 9.24 -2.78
C LYS A 55 -4.39 9.55 -3.29
N ARG A 56 -5.01 8.60 -4.01
CA ARG A 56 -6.38 8.75 -4.50
C ARG A 56 -7.34 8.84 -3.32
N ARG A 57 -7.27 7.90 -2.39
CA ARG A 57 -8.11 7.93 -1.17
C ARG A 57 -8.00 9.24 -0.40
N ARG A 58 -6.77 9.76 -0.23
CA ARG A 58 -6.58 11.06 0.42
C ARG A 58 -7.26 12.21 -0.34
N ARG A 59 -7.25 12.18 -1.67
CA ARG A 59 -7.94 13.18 -2.50
C ARG A 59 -9.46 13.08 -2.30
N ASP A 60 -10.01 11.88 -2.28
CA ASP A 60 -11.43 11.66 -1.99
C ASP A 60 -11.80 12.23 -0.62
N ASP A 61 -10.99 11.94 0.40
CA ASP A 61 -11.22 12.43 1.77
C ASP A 61 -11.07 13.96 1.88
N ASP A 62 -10.17 14.58 1.11
CA ASP A 62 -10.00 16.03 1.04
C ASP A 62 -11.22 16.70 0.35
N VAL A 63 -11.80 16.06 -0.67
CA VAL A 63 -13.02 16.54 -1.34
C VAL A 63 -14.23 16.39 -0.42
N ARG A 64 -14.41 15.23 0.25
CA ARG A 64 -15.48 15.02 1.24
C ARG A 64 -15.45 16.05 2.37
N ARG A 65 -14.24 16.44 2.82
CA ARG A 65 -14.10 17.46 3.87
C ARG A 65 -14.59 18.84 3.44
N LYS A 66 -14.40 19.20 2.17
CA LYS A 66 -14.79 20.50 1.60
C LYS A 66 -16.27 20.56 1.26
N GLU A 67 -16.84 19.48 0.74
CA GLU A 67 -18.22 19.42 0.27
C GLU A 67 -19.16 18.86 1.34
N ALA A 68 -19.97 19.73 1.97
CA ALA A 68 -20.89 19.33 3.05
C ALA A 68 -21.85 18.19 2.66
N ARG A 69 -22.28 18.15 1.38
CA ARG A 69 -23.17 17.13 0.84
C ARG A 69 -22.55 15.72 0.79
N LEU A 70 -21.21 15.64 0.78
CA LEU A 70 -20.47 14.40 0.69
C LEU A 70 -19.93 13.93 2.05
N ARG A 71 -20.13 14.71 3.12
CA ARG A 71 -19.65 14.37 4.47
C ARG A 71 -20.34 13.13 5.05
N ASP A 72 -21.63 12.98 4.76
CA ASP A 72 -22.45 11.90 5.31
C ASP A 72 -22.57 10.70 4.36
N SER A 73 -22.02 10.79 3.14
CA SER A 73 -22.00 9.70 2.17
C SER A 73 -20.72 8.88 2.29
N ASN A 74 -20.89 7.55 2.39
CA ASN A 74 -19.79 6.58 2.29
C ASN A 74 -19.46 6.19 0.84
N ASP A 75 -20.13 6.81 -0.14
CA ASP A 75 -19.94 6.47 -1.54
C ASP A 75 -18.57 6.96 -2.04
N PRO A 76 -17.91 6.19 -2.93
CA PRO A 76 -16.64 6.59 -3.50
C PRO A 76 -16.82 7.84 -4.37
N VAL A 77 -16.04 8.90 -4.10
CA VAL A 77 -16.18 10.20 -4.78
C VAL A 77 -15.71 10.09 -6.23
N PHE A 78 -14.64 9.33 -6.47
CA PHE A 78 -14.06 9.12 -7.81
C PHE A 78 -14.22 7.69 -8.31
N GLY A 79 -15.16 6.92 -7.75
CA GLY A 79 -15.44 5.55 -8.16
C GLY A 79 -14.41 4.51 -7.72
N ASP A 80 -13.48 4.86 -6.82
CA ASP A 80 -12.53 3.90 -6.27
C ASP A 80 -13.23 2.98 -5.26
N LEU A 81 -13.37 1.71 -5.61
CA LEU A 81 -13.95 0.68 -4.75
C LEU A 81 -12.99 0.23 -3.65
N SER A 82 -11.68 0.45 -3.82
CA SER A 82 -10.66 0.00 -2.87
C SER A 82 -10.84 0.61 -1.49
N ARG A 83 -11.25 -0.24 -0.56
CA ARG A 83 -11.47 0.06 0.86
C ARG A 83 -10.34 -0.46 1.74
N ARG A 84 -9.62 -1.48 1.27
CA ARG A 84 -8.51 -2.11 1.99
C ARG A 84 -7.37 -2.48 1.06
N VAL A 85 -6.15 -2.14 1.46
CA VAL A 85 -4.91 -2.44 0.75
C VAL A 85 -3.92 -3.08 1.71
N ASP A 86 -3.67 -4.37 1.54
CA ASP A 86 -2.73 -5.12 2.35
C ASP A 86 -1.41 -5.23 1.59
N LEU A 87 -0.33 -4.60 2.07
CA LEU A 87 1.01 -4.63 1.48
C LEU A 87 1.94 -5.51 2.31
N ILE A 88 2.45 -6.58 1.72
CA ILE A 88 3.22 -7.59 2.42
C ILE A 88 4.53 -7.84 1.69
N TRP A 89 5.62 -7.57 2.39
CA TRP A 89 6.95 -7.58 1.82
C TRP A 89 7.88 -8.49 2.60
N TRP A 90 8.39 -9.52 1.92
CA TRP A 90 9.46 -10.37 2.44
C TRP A 90 10.81 -9.85 1.99
N LEU A 91 11.62 -9.42 2.94
CA LEU A 91 13.00 -9.06 2.69
C LEU A 91 13.84 -10.34 2.54
N GLU A 92 14.79 -10.33 1.62
CA GLU A 92 15.85 -11.33 1.51
C GLU A 92 17.09 -10.90 2.28
N ASP A 93 17.30 -9.59 2.36
CA ASP A 93 18.32 -8.96 3.17
C ASP A 93 17.70 -7.75 3.87
N ASN A 94 18.02 -7.58 5.15
CA ASN A 94 17.52 -6.48 5.96
C ASN A 94 17.91 -5.08 5.41
N ASP A 95 18.93 -4.94 4.57
CA ASP A 95 19.32 -3.67 3.96
C ASP A 95 18.48 -3.26 2.74
N GLN A 96 17.67 -4.17 2.19
CA GLN A 96 16.74 -3.85 1.10
C GLN A 96 15.72 -2.76 1.50
N GLU A 97 15.42 -2.63 2.79
CA GLU A 97 14.56 -1.58 3.36
C GLU A 97 15.03 -0.16 2.98
N VAL A 98 16.34 0.04 2.82
CA VAL A 98 16.94 1.35 2.61
C VAL A 98 16.43 1.96 1.31
N TRP A 99 16.25 1.14 0.27
CA TRP A 99 15.82 1.54 -1.06
C TRP A 99 14.43 2.15 -1.10
N VAL A 100 13.53 1.65 -0.24
CA VAL A 100 12.11 2.03 -0.22
C VAL A 100 11.71 2.80 1.04
N SER A 101 12.65 3.05 1.96
CA SER A 101 12.40 3.72 3.24
C SER A 101 11.67 5.06 3.11
N LYS A 102 12.04 5.90 2.14
CA LYS A 102 11.40 7.20 1.89
C LYS A 102 9.95 7.03 1.41
N GLN A 103 9.71 6.04 0.58
CA GLN A 103 8.41 5.70 0.00
C GLN A 103 7.49 5.11 1.07
N LEU A 104 8.00 4.22 1.93
CA LEU A 104 7.25 3.66 3.07
C LEU A 104 6.86 4.75 4.08
N LYS A 105 7.78 5.65 4.43
CA LYS A 105 7.46 6.82 5.29
C LYS A 105 6.36 7.69 4.68
N ARG A 106 6.47 7.99 3.38
CA ARG A 106 5.45 8.75 2.64
C ARG A 106 4.11 8.03 2.65
N LEU A 107 4.11 6.72 2.44
CA LEU A 107 2.91 5.90 2.47
C LEU A 107 2.26 5.90 3.87
N GLN A 108 3.06 5.80 4.93
CA GLN A 108 2.58 5.89 6.31
C GLN A 108 1.99 7.27 6.65
N VAL A 109 2.59 8.34 6.14
CA VAL A 109 2.05 9.70 6.28
C VAL A 109 0.73 9.88 5.49
N LEU A 110 0.56 9.17 4.37
CA LEU A 110 -0.70 9.18 3.63
C LEU A 110 -1.81 8.39 4.33
N ASP A 111 -1.45 7.31 5.00
CA ASP A 111 -2.37 6.45 5.76
C ASP A 111 -2.81 7.09 7.09
N ASN A 112 -1.86 7.72 7.79
CA ASN A 112 -2.13 8.44 9.02
C ASN A 112 -2.92 9.72 8.68
N LYS A 113 -4.20 9.75 9.06
CA LYS A 113 -5.12 10.90 8.92
C LYS A 113 -4.61 12.22 9.52
N VAL A 114 -3.50 12.21 10.25
CA VAL A 114 -2.93 13.40 10.88
C VAL A 114 -2.52 14.38 9.78
N CYS A 115 -3.38 15.39 9.62
CA CYS A 115 -3.14 16.62 8.89
C CYS A 115 -1.66 17.01 8.99
N LEU A 116 -1.04 17.24 7.83
CA LEU A 116 0.16 18.08 7.80
C LEU A 116 -0.17 19.39 8.55
N PRO A 117 0.68 19.85 9.48
CA PRO A 117 0.44 21.07 10.22
C PRO A 117 0.67 22.28 9.29
N TYR A 118 -0.29 22.57 8.43
CA TYR A 118 -0.38 23.83 7.72
C TYR A 118 -1.72 24.48 8.03
N ARG A 119 -1.75 25.11 9.22
CA ARG A 119 -2.46 26.35 9.54
C ARG A 119 -3.76 26.61 8.77
N VAL A 120 -4.91 26.21 9.32
CA VAL A 120 -6.17 26.98 9.27
C VAL A 120 -6.95 26.67 10.55
N LEU A 121 -7.44 27.73 11.20
CA LEU A 121 -8.35 27.71 12.34
C LEU A 121 -9.60 26.90 11.99
N TYR A 122 -9.70 25.66 12.47
CA TYR A 122 -10.95 24.90 12.47
C TYR A 122 -11.16 24.36 13.87
N VAL A 123 -12.27 24.77 14.47
CA VAL A 123 -12.78 24.25 15.73
C VAL A 123 -13.14 22.78 15.48
N PRO A 124 -12.56 21.81 16.21
CA PRO A 124 -12.93 20.42 16.04
C PRO A 124 -14.34 20.23 16.60
N ASP A 125 -15.24 19.79 15.74
CA ASP A 125 -16.57 19.35 16.16
C ASP A 125 -16.41 18.00 16.88
N GLU A 126 -16.65 18.00 18.20
CA GLU A 126 -16.33 16.90 19.12
C GLU A 126 -17.17 15.63 18.90
N HIS A 127 -18.07 15.61 17.90
CA HIS A 127 -19.04 14.53 17.71
C HIS A 127 -18.78 13.63 16.48
N SER A 128 -17.72 13.82 15.69
CA SER A 128 -17.39 12.90 14.58
C SER A 128 -16.28 11.91 14.94
N SER A 129 -16.43 11.25 16.09
CA SER A 129 -15.67 10.06 16.44
C SER A 129 -16.32 8.83 15.79
N LYS A 130 -16.13 8.60 14.48
CA LYS A 130 -16.27 7.27 13.86
C LYS A 130 -15.99 7.31 12.36
N SER A 131 -14.76 7.00 12.01
CA SER A 131 -14.40 6.12 10.88
C SER A 131 -12.89 6.16 10.74
N GLN A 132 -12.18 5.52 11.67
CA GLN A 132 -10.76 5.25 11.51
C GLN A 132 -10.57 4.09 10.54
N GLN A 133 -11.19 4.18 9.35
CA GLN A 133 -10.89 3.28 8.25
C GLN A 133 -9.48 3.67 7.77
N ARG A 134 -8.49 2.89 8.22
CA ARG A 134 -7.13 2.94 7.70
C ARG A 134 -7.12 2.05 6.46
N LEU A 135 -6.77 2.67 5.34
CA LEU A 135 -6.78 2.00 4.04
C LEU A 135 -5.73 0.89 4.01
N LEU A 136 -4.60 1.09 4.69
CA LEU A 136 -3.41 0.26 4.54
C LEU A 136 -3.16 -0.63 5.74
N VAL A 137 -2.83 -1.88 5.45
CA VAL A 137 -2.15 -2.82 6.36
C VAL A 137 -0.81 -3.13 5.72
N VAL A 138 0.31 -2.89 6.42
CA VAL A 138 1.65 -3.07 5.86
C VAL A 138 2.49 -3.99 6.74
N TRP A 139 2.96 -5.10 6.18
CA TRP A 139 3.81 -6.05 6.87
C TRP A 139 5.18 -6.11 6.19
N CYS A 140 6.23 -5.78 6.95
CA CYS A 140 7.61 -6.00 6.53
C CYS A 140 8.18 -7.19 7.29
N VAL A 141 8.52 -8.23 6.54
CA VAL A 141 9.03 -9.49 7.07
C VAL A 141 10.53 -9.54 6.84
N TYR A 142 11.28 -9.39 7.92
CA TYR A 142 12.74 -9.40 7.90
C TYR A 142 13.28 -10.83 8.08
N PRO A 143 14.36 -11.21 7.37
CA PRO A 143 15.01 -12.49 7.56
C PRO A 143 15.62 -12.61 8.97
N ASP A 144 16.30 -11.57 9.45
CA ASP A 144 17.01 -11.61 10.73
C ASP A 144 16.57 -10.51 11.70
N LEU A 145 16.60 -10.81 13.00
CA LEU A 145 16.25 -9.86 14.05
C LEU A 145 17.32 -8.77 14.18
N ARG A 146 16.92 -7.50 14.06
CA ARG A 146 17.80 -6.34 14.24
C ARG A 146 17.59 -5.70 15.60
N HIS A 147 18.69 -5.41 16.29
CA HIS A 147 18.68 -4.78 17.61
C HIS A 147 18.91 -3.26 17.58
N ASP A 148 19.69 -2.74 16.61
CA ASP A 148 20.26 -1.37 16.71
C ASP A 148 19.95 -0.41 15.55
N LYS A 149 19.12 -0.79 14.58
CA LYS A 149 18.85 0.07 13.40
C LYS A 149 17.49 0.76 13.50
N LYS A 150 17.45 2.05 13.16
CA LYS A 150 16.20 2.82 13.03
C LYS A 150 15.34 2.23 11.92
N MET A 151 14.18 1.73 12.31
CA MET A 151 13.20 1.12 11.41
C MET A 151 12.70 2.10 10.33
N PRO A 152 12.28 1.61 9.16
CA PRO A 152 11.87 2.46 8.04
C PRO A 152 10.57 3.23 8.32
N PHE A 153 9.74 2.76 9.24
CA PHE A 153 8.49 3.38 9.66
C PHE A 153 8.20 3.09 11.13
N GLU A 154 7.23 3.80 11.70
CA GLU A 154 6.78 3.59 13.09
C GLU A 154 5.80 2.42 13.16
N ALA A 155 6.09 1.40 13.96
CA ALA A 155 5.22 0.22 14.04
C ALA A 155 3.92 0.53 14.79
N ASN A 156 2.79 -0.02 14.31
CA ASN A 156 1.49 0.06 14.96
C ASN A 156 0.63 -1.18 14.59
N GLU A 157 -0.65 -1.19 14.96
CA GLU A 157 -1.58 -2.30 14.66
C GLU A 157 -1.66 -2.67 13.17
N TYR A 158 -1.47 -1.70 12.27
CA TYR A 158 -1.60 -1.86 10.82
C TYR A 158 -0.24 -1.94 10.14
N TRP A 159 0.78 -1.30 10.71
CA TRP A 159 2.16 -1.28 10.22
C TRP A 159 3.03 -2.19 11.09
N LYS A 160 3.19 -3.45 10.68
CA LYS A 160 3.86 -4.49 11.46
C LYS A 160 5.23 -4.80 10.89
N ILE A 161 6.18 -5.02 11.80
CA ILE A 161 7.47 -5.64 11.50
C ILE A 161 7.42 -7.06 12.05
N ARG A 162 7.79 -8.03 11.22
CA ARG A 162 7.81 -9.45 11.56
C ARG A 162 9.21 -10.00 11.28
N TYR A 163 9.60 -11.02 12.03
CA TYR A 163 10.86 -11.75 11.86
C TYR A 163 10.56 -13.24 11.75
N ASN A 164 11.39 -13.99 11.02
CA ASN A 164 11.27 -15.44 10.89
C ASN A 164 9.86 -15.91 10.48
N PHE A 165 9.16 -15.08 9.70
CA PHE A 165 7.76 -15.31 9.34
C PHE A 165 7.69 -15.99 7.97
N ASN A 166 7.49 -17.31 7.99
CA ASN A 166 7.45 -18.12 6.78
C ASN A 166 6.13 -17.97 6.00
N LEU A 167 6.17 -18.28 4.70
CA LEU A 167 5.01 -18.17 3.80
C LEU A 167 3.83 -19.07 4.22
N GLN A 168 4.09 -20.20 4.88
CA GLN A 168 3.03 -21.10 5.35
C GLN A 168 2.27 -20.50 6.54
N SER A 169 2.98 -19.97 7.53
CA SER A 169 2.39 -19.21 8.64
C SER A 169 1.60 -18.01 8.14
N PHE A 170 2.13 -17.33 7.12
CA PHE A 170 1.42 -16.27 6.42
C PHE A 170 0.10 -16.74 5.80
N SER A 171 0.11 -17.82 5.02
CA SER A 171 -1.12 -18.35 4.41
C SER A 171 -2.18 -18.71 5.45
N ARG A 172 -1.75 -19.16 6.64
CA ARG A 172 -2.65 -19.49 7.74
C ARG A 172 -3.20 -18.23 8.40
N GLU A 173 -2.37 -17.23 8.67
CA GLU A 173 -2.80 -15.94 9.25
C GLU A 173 -3.70 -15.18 8.28
N LEU A 174 -3.35 -15.14 6.98
CA LEU A 174 -4.25 -14.68 5.93
C LEU A 174 -5.56 -15.45 5.98
N ARG A 175 -5.58 -16.78 5.93
CA ARG A 175 -6.87 -17.52 5.94
C ARG A 175 -7.72 -17.27 7.19
N GLN A 176 -7.10 -16.91 8.31
CA GLN A 176 -7.79 -16.56 9.56
C GLN A 176 -8.28 -15.11 9.56
N GLU A 177 -7.52 -14.17 9.00
CA GLU A 177 -7.88 -12.74 8.88
C GLU A 177 -8.73 -12.42 7.62
N ALA A 178 -8.66 -13.27 6.59
CA ALA A 178 -9.26 -13.11 5.26
C ALA A 178 -10.71 -13.57 5.25
N ARG A 179 -11.54 -12.91 6.05
CA ARG A 179 -12.91 -12.63 5.60
C ARG A 179 -12.88 -11.28 4.90
N TYR A 180 -12.19 -11.22 3.76
CA TYR A 180 -12.15 -10.00 2.97
C TYR A 180 -13.53 -9.76 2.36
N PRO A 181 -14.14 -8.59 2.59
CA PRO A 181 -15.39 -8.25 1.95
C PRO A 181 -15.16 -8.01 0.46
N GLY A 182 -16.10 -8.48 -0.35
CA GLY A 182 -16.20 -8.15 -1.78
C GLY A 182 -15.07 -8.68 -2.66
N ASP A 183 -14.96 -8.07 -3.84
CA ASP A 183 -14.01 -8.48 -4.86
C ASP A 183 -12.57 -8.18 -4.42
N THR A 184 -11.74 -9.24 -4.40
CA THR A 184 -10.34 -9.18 -3.95
C THR A 184 -9.38 -9.49 -5.09
N VAL A 185 -8.32 -8.70 -5.22
CA VAL A 185 -7.22 -8.95 -6.18
C VAL A 185 -5.89 -9.13 -5.47
N LEU A 186 -5.12 -10.13 -5.89
CA LEU A 186 -3.74 -10.34 -5.44
C LEU A 186 -2.78 -9.90 -6.56
N LEU A 187 -1.87 -8.99 -6.25
CA LEU A 187 -0.77 -8.61 -7.12
C LEU A 187 0.55 -9.06 -6.49
N CYS A 188 1.23 -9.98 -7.16
CA CYS A 188 2.54 -10.50 -6.76
C CYS A 188 3.56 -10.27 -7.87
N GLU A 189 4.63 -9.50 -7.63
CA GLU A 189 5.78 -9.41 -8.55
C GLU A 189 5.42 -9.18 -10.04
N ASN A 190 4.42 -8.32 -10.30
CA ASN A 190 3.84 -8.00 -11.62
C ASN A 190 2.92 -9.06 -12.24
N HIS A 191 2.68 -10.17 -11.55
CA HIS A 191 1.61 -11.12 -11.85
C HIS A 191 0.38 -10.79 -11.00
N ALA A 192 -0.70 -10.38 -11.65
CA ALA A 192 -2.00 -10.27 -11.01
C ALA A 192 -2.70 -11.63 -11.06
N SER A 193 -3.05 -12.15 -9.89
CA SER A 193 -3.88 -13.33 -9.72
C SER A 193 -5.19 -12.90 -9.09
N PHE A 194 -6.29 -13.21 -9.75
CA PHE A 194 -7.62 -12.87 -9.27
C PHE A 194 -8.08 -13.92 -8.27
N VAL A 195 -8.43 -13.50 -7.06
CA VAL A 195 -9.10 -14.36 -6.08
C VAL A 195 -10.54 -13.87 -6.03
N LEU A 196 -11.36 -14.35 -6.98
CA LEU A 196 -12.80 -14.17 -6.92
C LEU A 196 -13.30 -15.01 -5.75
N THR A 197 -13.51 -14.40 -4.60
CA THR A 197 -14.38 -14.98 -3.59
C THR A 197 -15.80 -14.77 -4.12
N THR A 198 -16.28 -15.69 -4.94
CA THR A 198 -17.69 -15.70 -5.34
C THR A 198 -18.52 -15.75 -4.08
N ASN A 199 -19.24 -14.65 -3.79
CA ASN A 199 -20.40 -14.73 -2.92
C ASN A 199 -21.32 -15.78 -3.56
N THR A 200 -21.33 -16.99 -3.00
CA THR A 200 -22.45 -17.90 -3.18
C THR A 200 -23.64 -17.23 -2.50
N ASN A 201 -24.35 -16.40 -3.25
CA ASN A 201 -25.76 -16.16 -3.00
C ASN A 201 -26.44 -17.51 -3.25
N PHE A 202 -26.76 -18.21 -2.18
CA PHE A 202 -27.89 -19.12 -2.18
C PHE A 202 -29.13 -18.23 -2.09
N ASP A 203 -29.73 -17.96 -3.25
CA ASP A 203 -31.14 -17.61 -3.35
C ASP A 203 -31.91 -18.89 -3.77
N ASP A 204 -33.06 -19.07 -3.12
CA ASP A 204 -34.09 -20.13 -3.15
C ASP A 204 -33.83 -21.49 -2.44
#